data_AF-A0A432VQZ0-F1
#
_entry.id   AF-A0A432VQZ0-F1
#
_cell.length_a   1.000
_cell.length_b   1.000
_cell.length_c   1.000
_cell.angle_alpha   90.00
_cell.angle_beta   90.00
_cell.angle_gamma   90.00
#
_symmetry.space_group_name_H-M   'P 1'
#
loop_
_entity.id
_entity.type
_entity.pdbx_description
1 polymer ?
#
loop_
_entity_poly.entity_id
_entity_poly.type
_entity_poly.pdbx_seq_one_letter_code
_entity_poly.pdbx_strand_id
1 'polypeptide(L)'
;MGETLHSRYKVEILSGDDVIITLGAPKTTSVLNVITMAQREMSRIPTASHAVIRGLSGKTVEIDADDGWISAHIAAIKLRT
;
A
#
# COMPACT_ATOMS: atom_id res chain seq x y z
N MET A 1 -9.88 25.08 13.24
CA MET A 1 -8.42 25.13 13.04
C MET A 1 -7.86 23.79 13.48
N GLY A 2 -7.08 23.12 12.61
CA GLY A 2 -6.21 22.03 13.03
C GLY A 2 -6.44 20.69 12.35
N GLU A 3 -6.19 20.60 11.03
CA GLU A 3 -5.69 19.36 10.43
C GLU A 3 -4.74 19.74 9.28
N THR A 4 -3.54 20.19 9.62
CA THR A 4 -2.37 20.12 8.73
C THR A 4 -1.92 18.65 8.66
N LEU A 5 -2.83 17.74 8.31
CA LEU A 5 -2.59 16.31 8.37
C LEU A 5 -1.75 15.92 7.17
N HIS A 6 -0.46 15.74 7.42
CA HIS A 6 0.53 15.15 6.54
C HIS A 6 -0.13 14.23 5.50
N SER A 7 -0.24 14.68 4.24
CA SER A 7 -0.72 13.80 3.17
C SER A 7 0.25 12.61 3.12
N ARG A 8 -0.24 11.44 3.49
CA ARG A 8 0.51 10.20 3.59
C ARG A 8 -0.25 9.15 2.81
N TYR A 9 0.48 8.30 2.10
CA TYR A 9 -0.07 7.05 1.63
C TYR A 9 -0.42 6.19 2.84
N LYS A 10 -1.56 5.53 2.80
CA LYS A 10 -1.97 4.53 3.79
C LYS A 10 -1.83 3.16 3.16
N VAL A 11 -1.15 2.24 3.83
CA VAL A 11 -1.01 0.85 3.41
C VAL A 11 -1.62 -0.01 4.48
N GLU A 12 -2.59 -0.84 4.12
CA GLU A 12 -3.24 -1.79 5.00
C GLU A 12 -2.86 -3.18 4.51
N ILE A 13 -2.26 -3.98 5.39
CA ILE A 13 -1.98 -5.40 5.12
C ILE A 13 -3.13 -6.18 5.72
N LEU A 14 -3.69 -7.12 4.94
CA LEU A 14 -4.86 -7.90 5.32
C LEU A 14 -4.56 -9.39 5.34
N SER A 15 -5.31 -10.11 6.17
CA SER A 15 -5.41 -11.56 6.22
C SER A 15 -6.88 -11.94 6.04
N GLY A 16 -7.27 -12.32 4.82
CA GLY A 16 -8.69 -12.41 4.46
C GLY A 16 -9.33 -11.03 4.55
N ASP A 17 -10.38 -10.89 5.36
CA ASP A 17 -11.11 -9.63 5.57
C ASP A 17 -10.54 -8.76 6.72
N ASP A 18 -9.58 -9.29 7.49
CA ASP A 18 -9.04 -8.62 8.68
C ASP A 18 -7.79 -7.79 8.35
N VAL A 19 -7.77 -6.53 8.78
CA VAL A 19 -6.57 -5.68 8.70
C VAL A 19 -5.62 -6.05 9.84
N ILE A 20 -4.45 -6.59 9.49
CA ILE A 20 -3.44 -7.03 10.46
C ILE A 20 -2.39 -5.95 10.74
N ILE A 21 -2.02 -5.14 9.75
CA ILE A 21 -1.06 -4.04 9.91
C ILE A 21 -1.53 -2.83 9.10
N THR A 22 -1.39 -1.65 9.68
CA THR A 22 -1.52 -0.38 8.96
C THR A 22 -0.21 0.39 9.00
N LEU A 23 0.34 0.72 7.83
CA LEU A 23 1.54 1.53 7.66
C LEU A 23 1.17 2.88 7.02
N GLY A 24 1.95 3.90 7.34
CA GLY A 24 1.85 5.23 6.71
C GLY A 24 3.16 5.59 6.04
N ALA A 25 3.11 6.02 4.78
CA ALA A 25 4.28 6.54 4.07
C ALA A 25 4.09 8.02 3.70
N PRO A 26 5.11 8.89 3.84
CA PRO A 26 5.01 10.30 3.50
C PRO A 26 4.70 10.53 2.02
N LYS A 27 4.02 11.64 1.67
CA LYS A 27 3.73 12.01 0.28
C LYS A 27 4.96 12.13 -0.62
N THR A 28 6.13 12.37 -0.04
CA THR A 28 7.41 12.46 -0.76
C THR A 28 7.92 11.09 -1.20
N THR A 29 7.40 10.00 -0.63
CA THR A 29 7.74 8.64 -1.04
C THR A 29 7.16 8.35 -2.42
N SER A 30 7.99 7.81 -3.31
CA SER A 30 7.54 7.32 -4.61
C SER A 30 6.52 6.19 -4.42
N VAL A 31 5.47 6.18 -5.23
CA VAL A 31 4.42 5.14 -5.24
C VAL A 31 5.02 3.74 -5.33
N LEU A 32 6.08 3.57 -6.14
CA LEU A 32 6.76 2.28 -6.27
C LEU A 32 7.37 1.83 -4.93
N ASN A 33 7.99 2.75 -4.19
CA ASN A 33 8.54 2.44 -2.86
C ASN A 33 7.43 2.10 -1.85
N VAL A 34 6.25 2.73 -1.94
CA VAL A 34 5.10 2.40 -1.10
C VAL A 34 4.64 0.96 -1.35
N ILE A 35 4.57 0.55 -2.62
CA ILE A 35 4.21 -0.81 -3.01
C ILE A 35 5.28 -1.82 -2.58
N THR A 36 6.56 -1.51 -2.80
CA THR A 36 7.65 -2.37 -2.35
C THR A 36 7.68 -2.51 -0.82
N MET A 37 7.36 -1.45 -0.08
CA MET A 37 7.20 -1.54 1.38
C MET A 37 6.06 -2.51 1.75
N ALA A 38 4.91 -2.39 1.11
CA ALA A 38 3.77 -3.27 1.34
C ALA A 38 4.14 -4.74 1.06
N GLN A 39 4.75 -5.03 -0.08
CA GLN A 39 5.19 -6.39 -0.44
C GLN A 39 6.22 -6.96 0.54
N ARG A 40 7.19 -6.15 0.97
CA ARG A 40 8.18 -6.57 1.97
C ARG A 40 7.52 -6.91 3.31
N GLU A 41 6.51 -6.14 3.71
CA GLU A 41 5.81 -6.42 4.96
C GLU A 41 4.92 -7.66 4.84
N MET A 42 4.20 -7.84 3.72
CA MET A 42 3.46 -9.08 3.43
C MET A 42 4.36 -10.31 3.45
N SER A 43 5.54 -10.23 2.82
CA SER A 43 6.50 -11.35 2.80
C SER A 43 7.02 -11.74 4.20
N ARG A 44 6.92 -10.86 5.20
CA ARG A 44 7.31 -11.13 6.58
C ARG A 44 6.19 -11.74 7.40
N ILE A 45 4.95 -11.64 6.92
CA ILE A 45 3.76 -12.06 7.65
C ILE A 45 3.12 -13.23 6.92
N PRO A 46 3.30 -14.48 7.40
CA PRO A 46 2.82 -15.67 6.70
C PRO A 46 1.32 -15.70 6.46
N THR A 47 0.55 -14.96 7.26
CA THR A 47 -0.91 -14.88 7.17
C THR A 47 -1.39 -13.75 6.26
N ALA A 48 -0.51 -12.88 5.76
CA ALA A 48 -0.90 -11.79 4.88
C ALA A 48 -1.36 -12.34 3.51
N SER A 49 -2.58 -12.01 3.11
CA SER A 49 -3.14 -12.40 1.81
C SER A 49 -2.92 -11.32 0.77
N HIS A 50 -3.23 -10.07 1.10
CA HIS A 50 -3.14 -8.93 0.19
C HIS A 50 -2.92 -7.63 0.97
N ALA A 51 -2.58 -6.56 0.25
CA ALA A 51 -2.43 -5.23 0.79
C ALA A 51 -3.23 -4.21 -0.01
N VAL A 52 -3.91 -3.32 0.71
CA VAL A 52 -4.68 -2.22 0.17
C VAL A 52 -3.92 -0.93 0.39
N ILE A 53 -3.59 -0.22 -0.68
CA ILE A 53 -2.80 1.00 -0.67
C ILE A 53 -3.68 2.16 -1.10
N ARG A 54 -3.91 3.10 -0.19
CA ARG A 54 -4.61 4.34 -0.44
C ARG A 54 -3.64 5.48 -0.74
N GLY A 55 -3.79 6.05 -1.92
CA GLY A 55 -3.02 7.16 -2.44
C GLY A 55 -3.51 8.51 -1.93
N LEU A 56 -2.70 9.54 -2.18
CA LEU A 56 -2.98 10.92 -1.74
C LEU A 56 -4.21 11.53 -2.43
N SER A 57 -4.55 11.04 -3.63
CA SER A 57 -5.74 11.42 -4.39
C SER A 57 -7.00 10.71 -3.93
N GLY A 58 -6.92 9.87 -2.90
CA GLY A 58 -8.02 9.04 -2.43
C GLY A 58 -8.24 7.77 -3.24
N LYS A 59 -7.47 7.57 -4.33
CA LYS A 59 -7.44 6.32 -5.10
C LYS A 59 -6.89 5.18 -4.25
N THR A 60 -7.36 3.98 -4.52
CA THR A 60 -6.96 2.78 -3.80
C THR A 60 -6.52 1.73 -4.80
N VAL A 61 -5.43 1.03 -4.53
CA VAL A 61 -5.00 -0.15 -5.27
C VAL A 61 -4.81 -1.30 -4.31
N GLU A 62 -5.14 -2.50 -4.78
CA GLU A 62 -4.89 -3.74 -4.06
C GLU A 62 -3.76 -4.49 -4.77
N ILE A 63 -2.93 -5.15 -3.97
CA ILE A 63 -1.87 -6.04 -4.43
C ILE A 63 -1.90 -7.32 -3.61
N ASP A 64 -1.71 -8.46 -4.25
CA ASP A 64 -1.65 -9.75 -3.55
C ASP A 64 -0.24 -10.03 -3.02
N ALA A 65 -0.12 -10.90 -2.01
CA ALA A 65 1.18 -11.33 -1.52
C ALA A 65 1.98 -12.12 -2.59
N ASP A 66 1.29 -12.82 -3.48
CA ASP A 66 1.87 -13.59 -4.60
C ASP A 66 2.13 -12.73 -5.85
N ASP A 67 1.72 -11.45 -5.84
CA ASP A 67 1.87 -10.59 -7.01
C ASP A 67 3.34 -10.39 -7.38
N GLY A 68 3.67 -10.78 -8.61
CA GLY A 68 4.98 -10.54 -9.20
C GLY A 68 5.28 -9.05 -9.42
N TRP A 69 6.55 -8.75 -9.72
CA TRP A 69 7.05 -7.39 -9.91
C TRP A 69 6.29 -6.57 -10.98
N ILE A 70 5.68 -7.26 -11.96
CA ILE A 70 4.90 -6.67 -13.05
C ILE A 70 3.55 -6.17 -12.52
N SER A 71 2.83 -6.99 -11.76
CA SER A 71 1.56 -6.59 -11.12
C SER A 71 1.77 -5.39 -10.21
N ALA A 72 2.84 -5.41 -9.41
CA ALA A 72 3.23 -4.29 -8.56
C ALA A 72 3.49 -2.99 -9.35
N HIS A 73 4.15 -3.07 -10.51
CA HIS A 73 4.35 -1.91 -11.38
C HIS A 73 3.04 -1.37 -11.97
N ILE A 74 2.13 -2.26 -12.38
CA ILE A 74 0.81 -1.88 -12.89
C ILE A 74 -0.01 -1.19 -11.79
N ALA A 75 0.01 -1.73 -10.56
CA ALA A 75 -0.63 -1.11 -9.40
C ALA A 75 -0.03 0.27 -9.11
N ALA A 76 1.30 0.42 -9.25
CA ALA A 76 1.97 1.71 -9.08
C ALA A 76 1.49 2.76 -10.07
N ILE A 77 1.32 2.36 -11.33
CA ILE A 77 0.80 3.24 -12.38
C ILE A 77 -0.65 3.63 -12.06
N LYS A 78 -1.51 2.65 -11.74
CA LYS A 78 -2.93 2.87 -11.39
C LYS A 78 -3.11 3.81 -10.20
N LEU A 79 -2.22 3.79 -9.22
CA LEU A 79 -2.28 4.69 -8.07
C LEU A 79 -1.83 6.12 -8.41
N ARG A 80 -0.99 6.28 -9.45
CA ARG A 80 -0.43 7.56 -9.89
C ARG A 80 -1.35 8.33 -10.84
N THR A 81 -1.95 7.66 -11.82
CA THR A 81 -2.96 8.24 -12.73
C THR A 81 -4.28 8.36 -12.03
#